data_AF-A0A2Z5UNE3-F1
#
_entry.id   AF-A0A2Z5UNE3-F1
#
_cell.length_a   1.000
_cell.length_b   1.000
_cell.length_c   1.000
_cell.angle_alpha   90.00
_cell.angle_beta   90.00
_cell.angle_gamma   90.00
#
_symmetry.space_group_name_H-M   'P 1'
#
loop_
_entity.id
_entity.type
_entity.pdbx_description
1 polymer ?
#
loop_
_entity_poly.entity_id
_entity_poly.type
_entity_poly.pdbx_seq_one_letter_code
_entity_poly.pdbx_strand_id
1 'polypeptide(L)'
;MFRTLTLSLGSALLLSAAAPAVARGDRDHEHLRQAAAEGQVVPLGKLIAEVRARPPYSDMTYLGGPQFDAGRMIYKLKFMDGSQVVVVYVDARTGRIVGRNP
;
A
#
# COMPACT_ATOMS: atom_id res chain seq x y z
N MET A 1 -53.35 36.70 -23.12
CA MET A 1 -53.00 37.55 -21.95
C MET A 1 -52.14 36.70 -21.03
N PHE A 2 -50.87 37.07 -20.90
CA PHE A 2 -49.80 36.26 -20.30
C PHE A 2 -49.94 36.19 -18.78
N ARG A 3 -49.97 34.96 -18.23
CA ARG A 3 -49.91 34.73 -16.78
C ARG A 3 -48.49 34.32 -16.41
N THR A 4 -47.76 35.25 -15.81
CA THR A 4 -46.47 35.01 -15.17
C THR A 4 -46.66 34.08 -13.98
N LEU A 5 -45.96 32.95 -13.96
CA LEU A 5 -45.85 32.08 -12.80
C LEU A 5 -44.38 32.06 -12.36
N THR A 6 -44.10 32.83 -11.31
CA THR A 6 -42.84 32.80 -10.56
C THR A 6 -42.73 31.48 -9.83
N LEU A 7 -41.79 30.62 -10.26
CA LEU A 7 -41.41 29.41 -9.53
C LEU A 7 -40.03 29.61 -8.90
N SER A 8 -40.02 29.97 -7.63
CA SER A 8 -38.82 29.98 -6.80
C SER A 8 -38.39 28.55 -6.52
N LEU A 9 -37.40 28.05 -7.26
CA LEU A 9 -36.79 26.74 -7.02
C LEU A 9 -35.67 26.90 -5.98
N GLY A 10 -35.97 26.56 -4.74
CA GLY A 10 -34.98 26.46 -3.66
C GLY A 10 -34.04 25.29 -3.91
N SER A 11 -32.81 25.58 -4.32
CA SER A 11 -31.75 24.58 -4.40
C SER A 11 -31.28 24.20 -3.00
N ALA A 12 -31.72 23.03 -2.52
CA ALA A 12 -31.20 22.43 -1.30
C ALA A 12 -29.73 22.05 -1.51
N LEU A 13 -28.84 22.66 -0.70
CA LEU A 13 -27.44 22.28 -0.63
C LEU A 13 -27.33 20.87 -0.07
N LEU A 14 -26.97 19.91 -0.92
CA LEU A 14 -26.46 18.61 -0.48
C LEU A 14 -25.01 18.79 -0.02
N LEU A 15 -24.82 19.00 1.29
CA LEU A 15 -23.50 18.84 1.92
C LEU A 15 -23.15 17.35 1.91
N SER A 16 -22.51 16.91 0.83
CA SER A 16 -21.87 15.59 0.79
C SER A 16 -20.68 15.63 1.75
N ALA A 17 -20.87 15.11 2.96
CA ALA A 17 -19.81 14.88 3.92
C ALA A 17 -18.82 13.87 3.31
N ALA A 18 -17.77 14.38 2.67
CA ALA A 18 -16.63 13.59 2.24
C ALA A 18 -15.90 13.10 3.50
N ALA A 19 -16.30 11.94 4.02
CA ALA A 19 -15.50 11.23 5.00
C ALA A 19 -14.15 10.90 4.34
N PRO A 20 -13.01 11.28 4.93
CA PRO A 20 -11.74 10.95 4.34
C PRO A 20 -11.59 9.43 4.43
N ALA A 21 -11.60 8.77 3.28
CA ALA A 21 -11.23 7.38 3.15
C ALA A 21 -9.71 7.27 3.40
N VAL A 22 -9.29 7.45 4.65
CA VAL A 22 -7.91 7.31 5.07
C VAL A 22 -7.51 5.85 4.90
N ALA A 23 -6.79 5.60 3.81
CA ALA A 23 -6.23 4.32 3.42
C ALA A 23 -5.57 3.67 4.63
N ARG A 24 -6.18 2.60 5.15
CA ARG A 24 -5.72 1.88 6.34
C ARG A 24 -4.25 1.44 6.22
N GLY A 25 -3.81 1.13 5.00
CA GLY A 25 -2.42 0.77 4.70
C GLY A 25 -1.41 1.84 5.09
N ASP A 26 -1.64 3.12 4.78
CA ASP A 26 -0.65 4.18 5.04
C ASP A 26 -0.32 4.34 6.53
N ARG A 27 -1.31 4.15 7.40
CA ARG A 27 -1.11 4.17 8.86
C ARG A 27 -0.26 2.98 9.32
N ASP A 28 -0.54 1.78 8.81
CA ASP A 28 0.25 0.59 9.14
C ASP A 28 1.72 0.74 8.68
N HIS A 29 1.96 1.40 7.54
CA HIS A 29 3.30 1.73 7.05
C HIS A 29 4.06 2.75 7.93
N GLU A 30 3.37 3.74 8.47
CA GLU A 30 3.96 4.73 9.39
C GLU A 30 4.41 4.07 10.70
N HIS A 31 3.54 3.27 11.32
CA HIS A 31 3.86 2.55 12.55
C HIS A 31 5.07 1.63 12.39
N LEU A 32 5.21 0.96 11.24
CA LEU A 32 6.39 0.13 10.96
C LEU A 32 7.65 0.94 10.71
N ARG A 33 7.53 2.11 10.08
CA ARG A 33 8.68 3.01 9.93
C ARG A 33 9.18 3.48 11.29
N GLN A 34 8.28 3.77 12.22
CA GLN A 34 8.61 4.10 13.61
C GLN A 34 9.23 2.90 14.34
N ALA A 35 8.61 1.71 14.27
CA ALA A 35 9.18 0.50 14.86
C ALA A 35 10.56 0.15 14.29
N ALA A 36 10.81 0.42 13.00
CA ALA A 36 12.12 0.25 12.39
C ALA A 36 13.15 1.27 12.90
N ALA A 37 12.72 2.52 13.09
CA ALA A 37 13.56 3.57 13.68
C ALA A 37 13.91 3.25 15.14
N GLU A 38 13.03 2.56 15.87
CA GLU A 38 13.25 2.04 17.22
C GLU A 38 14.06 0.72 17.25
N GLY A 39 14.44 0.18 16.09
CA GLY A 39 15.24 -1.06 15.97
C GLY A 39 14.45 -2.36 16.21
N GLN A 40 13.13 -2.30 16.27
CA GLN A 40 12.26 -3.47 16.53
C GLN A 40 12.01 -4.30 15.26
N VAL A 41 12.12 -3.70 14.07
CA VAL A 41 11.95 -4.37 12.77
C VAL A 41 13.00 -3.90 11.76
N VAL A 42 13.24 -4.68 10.71
CA VAL A 42 14.17 -4.27 9.65
C VAL A 42 13.56 -3.14 8.84
N PRO A 43 14.29 -2.03 8.58
CA PRO A 43 13.78 -0.96 7.74
C PRO A 43 13.33 -1.46 6.37
N LEU A 44 12.13 -1.07 5.95
CA LEU A 44 11.54 -1.49 4.68
C LEU A 44 12.46 -1.24 3.47
N GLY A 45 13.16 -0.11 3.43
CA GLY A 45 14.11 0.19 2.37
C GLY A 45 15.26 -0.83 2.29
N LYS A 46 15.76 -1.27 3.46
CA LYS A 46 16.79 -2.30 3.54
C LYS A 46 16.27 -3.65 3.07
N LEU A 47 15.06 -4.03 3.48
CA LEU A 47 14.40 -5.26 3.01
C LEU A 47 14.27 -5.30 1.49
N ILE A 48 13.78 -4.21 0.89
CA ILE A 48 13.64 -4.10 -0.56
C ILE A 48 15.00 -4.23 -1.24
N ALA A 49 16.04 -3.55 -0.74
CA ALA A 49 17.38 -3.62 -1.31
C ALA A 49 17.96 -5.04 -1.23
N GLU A 50 17.85 -5.71 -0.08
CA GLU A 50 18.34 -7.07 0.10
C GLU A 50 17.62 -8.09 -0.80
N VAL A 51 16.30 -7.98 -0.95
CA VAL A 51 15.54 -8.90 -1.82
C VAL A 51 15.89 -8.65 -3.28
N ARG A 52 15.97 -7.38 -3.71
CA ARG A 52 16.38 -7.01 -5.08
C ARG A 52 17.79 -7.43 -5.44
N ALA A 53 18.68 -7.60 -4.47
CA ALA A 53 20.05 -8.05 -4.72
C ALA A 53 20.17 -9.59 -4.81
N ARG A 54 19.15 -10.35 -4.41
CA ARG A 54 19.18 -11.82 -4.36
C ARG A 54 18.64 -12.43 -5.66
N PRO A 55 19.36 -13.38 -6.29
CA PRO A 55 18.78 -14.21 -7.34
C PRO A 55 17.59 -15.04 -6.82
N PRO A 56 16.52 -15.24 -7.62
CA PRO A 56 16.32 -14.77 -8.99
C PRO A 56 15.72 -13.35 -9.08
N TYR A 57 15.45 -12.69 -7.95
CA TYR A 57 14.75 -11.39 -7.92
C TYR A 57 15.60 -10.23 -8.43
N SER A 58 16.92 -10.41 -8.49
CA SER A 58 17.85 -9.47 -9.13
C SER A 58 17.60 -9.27 -10.62
N ASP A 59 17.01 -10.27 -11.28
CA ASP A 59 16.67 -10.23 -12.70
C ASP A 59 15.24 -9.70 -12.93
N MET A 60 14.49 -9.43 -11.86
CA MET A 60 13.11 -8.99 -11.89
C MET A 60 12.99 -7.49 -11.60
N THR A 61 11.94 -6.85 -12.12
CA THR A 61 11.67 -5.43 -11.87
C THR A 61 10.76 -5.26 -10.66
N TYR A 62 11.26 -4.61 -9.60
CA TYR A 62 10.43 -4.26 -8.44
C TYR A 62 9.40 -3.19 -8.79
N LEU A 63 8.11 -3.46 -8.52
CA LEU A 63 6.99 -2.61 -8.91
C LEU A 63 6.60 -1.57 -7.87
N GLY A 64 7.24 -1.57 -6.70
CA GLY A 64 6.85 -0.67 -5.61
C GLY A 64 5.56 -1.10 -4.91
N GLY A 65 4.99 -0.17 -4.14
CA GLY A 65 3.75 -0.39 -3.37
C GLY A 65 3.80 -1.63 -2.46
N PRO A 66 4.81 -1.75 -1.58
CA PRO A 66 4.88 -2.87 -0.66
C PRO A 66 3.65 -2.84 0.24
N GLN A 67 3.06 -3.99 0.53
CA GLN A 67 1.94 -4.10 1.47
C GLN A 67 2.40 -4.80 2.73
N PHE A 68 1.93 -4.36 3.88
CA PHE A 68 2.20 -5.01 5.15
C PHE A 68 0.99 -5.77 5.67
N ASP A 69 1.21 -7.00 6.13
CA ASP A 69 0.25 -7.80 6.85
C ASP A 69 0.68 -7.87 8.32
N ALA A 70 0.04 -7.05 9.17
CA ALA A 70 0.37 -6.94 10.59
C ALA A 70 0.07 -8.22 11.38
N GLY A 71 -0.97 -8.96 10.99
CA GLY A 71 -1.32 -10.23 11.66
C GLY A 71 -0.25 -11.30 11.48
N ARG A 72 0.47 -11.25 10.35
CA ARG A 72 1.52 -12.22 10.01
C ARG A 72 2.93 -11.67 10.11
N MET A 73 3.09 -10.37 10.31
CA MET A 73 4.38 -9.65 10.25
C MET A 73 5.12 -9.87 8.92
N ILE A 74 4.39 -9.83 7.81
CA ILE A 74 4.93 -10.10 6.47
C ILE A 74 4.77 -8.87 5.56
N TYR A 75 5.83 -8.53 4.84
CA TYR A 75 5.76 -7.66 3.67
C TYR A 75 5.48 -8.46 2.40
N LYS A 76 4.62 -7.91 1.56
CA LYS A 76 4.34 -8.38 0.20
C LYS A 76 5.03 -7.42 -0.76
N LEU A 77 6.09 -7.88 -1.40
CA LEU A 77 6.85 -7.13 -2.39
C LEU A 77 6.46 -7.61 -3.79
N LYS A 78 6.11 -6.71 -4.69
CA LYS A 78 5.69 -7.06 -6.05
C LYS A 78 6.85 -6.90 -7.01
N PHE A 79 7.10 -7.93 -7.81
CA PHE A 79 8.11 -7.96 -8.85
C PHE A 79 7.45 -8.31 -10.18
N MET A 80 8.07 -7.86 -11.27
CA MET A 80 7.72 -8.22 -12.63
C MET A 80 8.84 -9.11 -13.18
N ASP A 81 8.47 -10.34 -13.51
CA ASP A 81 9.32 -11.36 -14.12
C ASP A 81 8.84 -11.55 -15.57
N GLY A 82 9.51 -10.88 -16.52
CA GLY A 82 9.01 -10.76 -17.88
C GLY A 82 7.62 -10.11 -17.92
N SER A 83 6.59 -10.88 -18.26
CA SER A 83 5.18 -10.44 -18.29
C SER A 83 4.36 -10.90 -17.08
N GLN A 84 4.97 -11.55 -16.09
CA GLN A 84 4.30 -12.09 -14.91
C GLN A 84 4.57 -11.26 -13.67
N VAL A 85 3.54 -11.03 -12.84
CA VAL A 85 3.71 -10.37 -11.54
C VAL A 85 3.94 -11.42 -10.47
N VAL A 86 5.12 -11.41 -9.85
CA VAL A 86 5.47 -12.29 -8.73
C VAL A 86 5.39 -11.50 -7.42
N VAL A 87 4.58 -11.99 -6.48
CA VAL A 87 4.49 -11.48 -5.11
C VAL A 87 5.44 -12.26 -4.23
N VAL A 88 6.41 -11.57 -3.63
CA VAL A 88 7.38 -12.13 -2.69
C VAL A 88 6.98 -11.79 -1.27
N TYR A 89 6.86 -12.80 -0.42
CA TYR A 89 6.53 -12.66 0.99
C TYR A 89 7.80 -12.64 1.83
N VAL A 90 7.98 -11.59 2.63
CA VAL A 90 9.20 -11.34 3.41
C VAL A 90 8.83 -11.12 4.88
N ASP A 91 9.49 -11.82 5.78
CA ASP A 91 9.36 -11.59 7.22
C ASP A 91 9.88 -10.18 7.58
N ALA A 92 9.04 -9.35 8.20
CA ALA A 92 9.38 -7.96 8.53
C ALA A 92 10.41 -7.82 9.66
N ARG A 93 10.56 -8.84 10.51
CA ARG A 93 11.50 -8.83 11.64
C ARG A 93 12.89 -9.28 11.23
N THR A 94 12.99 -10.24 10.31
CA THR A 94 14.28 -10.85 9.96
C THR A 94 14.73 -10.59 8.53
N GLY A 95 13.84 -10.15 7.65
CA GLY A 95 14.10 -10.04 6.21
C GLY A 95 14.26 -11.35 5.45
N ARG A 96 13.80 -12.45 6.06
CA ARG A 96 13.81 -13.76 5.41
C ARG A 96 12.64 -13.86 4.44
N ILE A 97 12.89 -14.37 3.25
CA ILE A 97 11.83 -14.69 2.29
C ILE A 97 11.12 -15.95 2.79
N VAL A 98 9.80 -15.85 3.01
CA VAL A 98 8.98 -16.93 3.55
C VAL A 98 8.11 -17.61 2.48
N GLY A 99 8.05 -17.03 1.28
CA GLY A 99 7.37 -17.63 0.13
C GLY A 99 7.31 -16.68 -1.05
N ARG A 100 6.76 -17.17 -2.16
CA ARG A 100 6.43 -16.36 -3.34
C ARG A 100 5.18 -16.91 -4.01
N ASN A 101 4.43 -16.06 -4.71
CA ASN A 101 3.31 -16.43 -5.55
C ASN A 101 3.41 -15.73 -6.92
N PRO A 102 3.34 -16.47 -8.03
CA PRO A 102 3.39 -15.89 -9.38
C PRO A 102 2.03 -15.33 -9.83
#